data_AF-A0A2S2R2X4-F1
#
_entry.id   AF-A0A2S2R2X4-F1
#
_cell.length_a   1.000
_cell.length_b   1.000
_cell.length_c   1.000
_cell.angle_alpha   90.00
_cell.angle_beta   90.00
_cell.angle_gamma   90.00
#
_symmetry.space_group_name_H-M   'P 1'
#
loop_
_entity.id
_entity.type
_entity.pdbx_description
1 polymer ?
#
loop_
_entity_poly.entity_id
_entity_poly.type
_entity_poly.pdbx_seq_one_letter_code
_entity_poly.pdbx_strand_id
1 'polypeptide(L)'
;MTDGNIIFCKLCEVKINSDEKYNVQQHIGREKHKEALKKHEAEKHNAVQPFIQQFCKSDFNADLCSAFVAVNIPLNKLNNEHFRSFLSKYCNKTIPNESTLRKGYFDSCYTNTITKIRDAVNGQKI
;
A
#
# COMPACT_ATOMS: atom_id res chain seq x y z
N MET A 1 44.42 -14.99 -17.11
CA MET A 1 43.25 -15.80 -16.77
C MET A 1 42.11 -14.81 -16.61
N THR A 2 41.22 -14.70 -17.60
CA THR A 2 40.16 -13.69 -17.60
C THR A 2 38.97 -14.19 -16.78
N ASP A 3 38.79 -13.63 -15.59
CA ASP A 3 37.56 -13.77 -14.83
C ASP A 3 36.43 -13.09 -15.61
N GLY A 4 35.64 -13.91 -16.28
CA GLY A 4 34.49 -13.48 -17.07
C GLY A 4 33.45 -12.72 -16.24
N ASN A 5 32.68 -11.84 -16.88
CA ASN A 5 31.65 -11.07 -16.19
C ASN A 5 30.53 -12.01 -15.72
N ILE A 6 30.30 -12.11 -14.40
CA ILE A 6 29.26 -12.97 -13.81
C ILE A 6 28.15 -12.12 -13.19
N ILE A 7 26.90 -12.38 -13.56
CA ILE A 7 25.70 -11.77 -12.95
C ILE A 7 25.00 -12.76 -12.03
N PHE A 8 24.35 -12.25 -10.98
CA PHE A 8 23.58 -13.08 -10.05
C PHE A 8 22.08 -12.85 -10.24
N CYS A 9 21.34 -13.92 -10.54
CA CYS A 9 19.90 -13.86 -10.62
C CYS A 9 19.28 -13.98 -9.22
N LYS A 10 18.64 -12.92 -8.74
CA LYS A 10 17.96 -12.89 -7.44
C LYS A 10 16.75 -13.82 -7.36
N LEU A 11 16.06 -14.07 -8.48
CA LEU A 11 14.87 -14.93 -8.52
C LEU A 11 15.21 -16.41 -8.44
N CYS A 12 16.35 -16.80 -8.99
CA CYS A 12 16.78 -18.19 -9.08
C CYS A 12 17.94 -18.52 -8.13
N GLU A 13 18.52 -17.52 -7.47
CA GLU A 13 19.69 -17.59 -6.60
C GLU A 13 20.91 -18.27 -7.23
N VAL A 14 21.15 -17.99 -8.51
CA VAL A 14 22.25 -18.59 -9.28
C VAL A 14 23.12 -17.55 -9.96
N LYS A 15 24.41 -17.88 -10.08
CA LYS A 15 25.40 -17.14 -10.88
C LYS A 15 25.26 -17.52 -12.35
N ILE A 16 25.31 -16.52 -13.23
CA ILE A 16 25.20 -16.66 -14.68
C ILE A 16 26.41 -15.97 -15.29
N ASN A 17 27.14 -16.68 -16.15
CA ASN A 17 28.16 -16.05 -16.96
C ASN A 17 27.48 -15.10 -17.96
N SER A 18 27.92 -13.84 -17.99
CA SER A 18 27.40 -12.77 -18.83
C SER A 18 28.41 -12.27 -19.86
N ASP A 19 29.53 -12.98 -20.06
CA ASP A 19 30.45 -12.71 -21.18
C ASP A 19 29.71 -12.81 -22.51
N GLU A 20 28.83 -13.82 -22.63
CA GLU A 20 27.97 -14.02 -23.78
C GLU A 20 26.51 -13.69 -23.46
N LYS A 21 25.92 -12.77 -24.23
CA LYS A 21 24.50 -12.39 -24.12
C LYS A 21 23.56 -13.61 -24.18
N TYR A 22 23.95 -14.63 -24.94
CA TYR A 22 23.17 -15.86 -25.10
C TYR A 22 22.98 -16.62 -23.78
N ASN A 23 23.95 -16.62 -22.87
CA ASN A 23 23.84 -17.28 -21.56
C ASN A 23 22.74 -16.66 -20.70
N VAL A 24 22.61 -15.34 -20.75
CA VAL A 24 21.55 -14.60 -20.06
C VAL A 24 20.19 -14.88 -20.69
N GLN A 25 20.11 -14.87 -22.03
CA GLN A 25 18.88 -15.18 -22.78
C GLN A 25 18.38 -16.60 -22.53
N GLN A 26 19.28 -17.58 -22.50
CA GLN A 26 18.92 -18.94 -22.12
C GLN A 26 18.42 -19.01 -20.69
N HIS A 27 19.08 -18.34 -19.74
CA HIS A 27 18.66 -18.35 -18.35
C HIS A 27 17.23 -17.83 -18.17
N ILE A 28 16.91 -16.66 -18.72
CA ILE A 28 15.56 -16.08 -18.61
C ILE A 28 14.50 -16.89 -19.37
N GLY A 29 14.90 -17.66 -20.38
CA GLY A 29 14.01 -18.53 -21.16
C GLY A 29 13.69 -19.87 -20.49
N ARG A 30 14.45 -20.30 -19.46
CA ARG A 30 14.22 -21.56 -18.75
C ARG A 30 12.93 -21.52 -17.93
N GLU A 31 12.20 -22.63 -17.89
CA GLU A 31 10.96 -22.76 -17.11
C GLU A 31 11.15 -22.41 -15.64
N LYS A 32 12.27 -22.83 -15.02
CA LYS A 32 12.61 -22.47 -13.63
C LYS A 32 12.60 -20.95 -13.38
N HIS A 33 13.09 -20.15 -14.34
CA HIS A 33 13.09 -18.69 -14.21
C HIS A 33 11.69 -18.12 -14.38
N LYS A 34 10.92 -18.61 -15.37
CA LYS A 34 9.53 -18.17 -15.59
C LYS A 34 8.61 -18.50 -14.43
N GLU A 35 8.77 -19.68 -13.82
CA GLU A 35 8.02 -20.08 -12.62
C GLU A 35 8.39 -19.22 -11.42
N ALA A 36 9.69 -18.96 -11.20
CA ALA A 36 10.14 -18.06 -10.14
C ALA A 36 9.62 -16.63 -10.33
N LEU A 37 9.57 -16.14 -11.57
CA LEU A 37 8.99 -14.84 -11.91
C LEU A 37 7.49 -14.79 -11.58
N LYS A 38 6.70 -15.78 -12.04
CA LYS A 38 5.27 -15.89 -11.73
C LYS A 38 5.01 -15.95 -10.23
N LYS A 39 5.81 -16.72 -9.48
CA LYS A 39 5.73 -16.81 -8.02
C LYS A 39 6.03 -15.47 -7.36
N HIS A 40 7.10 -14.79 -7.77
CA HIS A 40 7.46 -13.47 -7.25
C HIS A 40 6.41 -12.39 -7.58
N GLU A 41 5.79 -12.42 -8.76
CA GLU A 41 4.69 -11.52 -9.12
C GLU A 41 3.43 -11.78 -8.28
N ALA A 42 3.08 -13.06 -8.05
CA ALA A 42 1.98 -13.45 -7.17
C ALA A 42 2.24 -13.07 -5.70
N GLU A 43 3.48 -13.23 -5.24
CA GLU A 43 3.93 -12.80 -3.91
C GLU A 43 3.93 -11.28 -3.79
N LYS A 44 4.32 -10.51 -4.81
CA LYS A 44 4.24 -9.03 -4.76
C LYS A 44 2.81 -8.51 -4.64
N HIS A 45 1.83 -9.24 -5.18
CA HIS A 45 0.40 -8.97 -4.99
C HIS A 45 -0.12 -9.38 -3.59
N ASN A 46 0.57 -10.28 -2.88
CA ASN A 46 0.20 -10.77 -1.54
C ASN A 46 1.13 -10.28 -0.41
N ALA A 47 2.24 -9.62 -0.74
CA ALA A 47 3.26 -9.13 0.18
C ALA A 47 2.93 -7.74 0.72
N VAL A 48 1.68 -7.53 1.12
CA VAL A 48 1.37 -6.56 2.17
C VAL A 48 1.08 -7.40 3.40
N GLN A 49 2.12 -7.70 4.18
CA GLN A 49 1.91 -8.31 5.48
C GLN A 49 0.97 -7.39 6.28
N PRO A 50 -0.18 -7.89 6.79
CA PRO A 50 -1.16 -7.06 7.50
C PRO A 50 -0.58 -6.33 8.72
N PHE A 51 0.57 -6.81 9.24
CA PHE A 51 1.30 -6.20 10.35
C PHE A 51 1.94 -4.84 10.00
N ILE A 52 2.46 -4.65 8.78
CA ILE A 52 3.13 -3.38 8.40
C ILE A 52 2.12 -2.27 8.06
N GLN A 53 0.90 -2.63 7.65
CA GLN A 53 -0.15 -1.64 7.38
C GLN A 53 -0.57 -0.86 8.64
N GLN A 54 -0.25 -1.38 9.83
CA GLN A 54 -0.49 -0.67 11.09
C GLN A 54 0.44 0.54 11.29
N PHE A 55 1.60 0.58 10.62
CA PHE A 55 2.63 1.62 10.83
C PHE A 55 2.72 2.67 9.73
N CYS A 56 2.16 2.42 8.54
CA CYS A 56 2.12 3.41 7.45
C CYS A 56 0.70 3.95 7.28
N LYS A 57 0.29 4.87 8.16
CA LYS A 57 -0.95 5.62 7.98
C LYS A 57 -0.78 6.55 6.77
N SER A 58 -1.72 6.48 5.84
CA SER A 58 -1.77 7.34 4.66
C SER A 58 -2.44 8.66 5.02
N ASP A 59 -1.77 9.79 4.75
CA ASP A 59 -2.35 11.13 4.96
C ASP A 59 -3.67 11.29 4.20
N PHE A 60 -3.73 10.80 2.97
CA PHE A 60 -4.97 10.80 2.17
C PHE A 60 -6.14 10.09 2.87
N ASN A 61 -5.88 8.94 3.50
CA ASN A 61 -6.94 8.20 4.20
C ASN A 61 -7.35 8.90 5.51
N ALA A 62 -6.42 9.57 6.19
CA ALA A 62 -6.70 10.38 7.37
C ALA A 62 -7.57 11.60 7.01
N ASP A 63 -7.23 12.29 5.93
CA ASP A 63 -7.99 13.44 5.41
C ASP A 63 -9.38 13.00 4.94
N LEU A 64 -9.47 11.89 4.21
CA LEU A 64 -10.74 11.32 3.78
C LEU A 64 -11.65 10.98 4.98
N CYS A 65 -11.11 10.32 6.00
CA CYS A 65 -11.86 10.01 7.22
C CYS A 65 -12.32 11.29 7.94
N SER A 66 -11.42 12.27 8.07
CA SER A 66 -11.71 13.55 8.73
C SER A 66 -12.80 14.33 8.00
N ALA A 67 -12.77 14.36 6.67
CA ALA A 67 -13.79 15.00 5.85
C ALA A 67 -15.17 14.38 6.11
N PHE A 68 -15.28 13.05 6.08
CA PHE A 68 -16.55 12.35 6.33
C PHE A 68 -17.12 12.65 7.72
N VAL A 69 -16.26 12.62 8.75
CA VAL A 69 -16.65 12.95 10.12
C VAL A 69 -17.11 14.41 10.22
N ALA A 70 -16.37 15.34 9.61
CA ALA A 70 -16.66 16.78 9.68
C ALA A 70 -18.03 17.14 9.08
N VAL A 71 -18.47 16.43 8.02
CA VAL A 71 -19.79 16.63 7.40
C VAL A 71 -20.84 15.63 7.86
N ASN A 72 -20.56 14.87 8.92
CA ASN A 72 -21.45 13.85 9.48
C ASN A 72 -21.93 12.80 8.45
N ILE A 73 -21.07 12.42 7.51
CA ILE A 73 -21.34 11.35 6.55
C ILE A 73 -20.82 10.02 7.12
N PRO A 74 -21.69 9.01 7.27
CA PRO A 74 -21.25 7.69 7.69
C PRO A 74 -20.25 7.03 6.73
N LEU A 75 -19.18 6.44 7.28
CA LEU A 75 -18.13 5.78 6.47
C LEU A 75 -18.66 4.60 5.65
N ASN A 76 -19.77 3.96 6.04
CA ASN A 76 -20.38 2.85 5.30
C ASN A 76 -20.82 3.22 3.89
N LYS A 77 -20.97 4.51 3.58
CA LYS A 77 -21.25 4.98 2.22
C LYS A 77 -20.13 4.62 1.24
N LEU A 78 -18.90 4.45 1.70
CA LEU A 78 -17.77 3.99 0.88
C LEU A 78 -17.87 2.53 0.42
N ASN A 79 -18.75 1.73 1.02
CA ASN A 79 -19.02 0.37 0.54
C ASN A 79 -19.90 0.35 -0.72
N ASN A 80 -20.50 1.49 -1.09
CA ASN A 80 -21.20 1.60 -2.36
C ASN A 80 -20.17 1.68 -3.50
N GLU A 81 -20.23 0.72 -4.42
CA GLU A 81 -19.27 0.59 -5.51
C GLU A 81 -19.26 1.81 -6.46
N HIS A 82 -20.42 2.38 -6.77
CA HIS A 82 -20.50 3.56 -7.65
C HIS A 82 -19.84 4.78 -7.02
N PHE A 83 -20.13 5.03 -5.75
CA PHE A 83 -19.52 6.14 -5.01
C PHE A 83 -18.02 5.96 -4.86
N ARG A 84 -17.58 4.74 -4.52
CA ARG A 84 -16.15 4.41 -4.41
C ARG A 84 -15.43 4.56 -5.74
N SER A 85 -16.04 4.10 -6.84
CA SER A 85 -15.47 4.21 -8.19
C SER A 85 -15.40 5.66 -8.66
N PHE A 86 -16.43 6.47 -8.36
CA PHE A 86 -16.42 7.91 -8.62
C PHE A 86 -15.23 8.58 -7.94
N LEU A 87 -15.06 8.38 -6.63
CA LEU A 87 -13.94 8.95 -5.88
C LEU A 87 -12.59 8.45 -6.41
N SER A 88 -12.48 7.14 -6.71
CA SER A 88 -11.24 6.56 -7.23
C SER A 88 -10.85 7.17 -8.57
N LYS A 89 -11.82 7.44 -9.45
CA LYS A 89 -11.62 8.06 -10.77
C LYS A 89 -11.09 9.48 -10.65
N TYR A 90 -11.67 10.31 -9.80
CA TYR A 90 -11.30 11.73 -9.72
C TYR A 90 -10.11 12.01 -8.80
N CYS A 91 -9.91 11.19 -7.77
CA CYS A 91 -8.78 11.36 -6.85
C CYS A 91 -7.50 10.69 -7.36
N ASN A 92 -7.56 9.82 -8.38
CA ASN A 92 -6.43 8.98 -8.82
C ASN A 92 -5.77 8.21 -7.66
N LYS A 93 -6.59 7.76 -6.70
CA LYS A 93 -6.17 7.01 -5.52
C LYS A 93 -7.10 5.82 -5.31
N THR A 94 -6.57 4.74 -4.77
CA THR A 94 -7.39 3.61 -4.31
C THR A 94 -8.16 4.01 -3.07
N ILE A 95 -9.49 3.99 -3.16
CA ILE A 95 -10.35 4.38 -2.04
C ILE A 95 -10.51 3.19 -1.08
N PRO A 96 -10.13 3.35 0.21
CA PRO A 96 -10.29 2.30 1.20
C PRO A 96 -11.77 2.01 1.45
N ASN A 97 -12.07 0.77 1.83
CA ASN A 97 -13.41 0.44 2.30
C ASN A 97 -13.63 0.99 3.72
N GLU A 98 -14.88 0.95 4.16
CA GLU A 98 -15.30 1.44 5.46
C GLU A 98 -14.49 0.81 6.61
N SER A 99 -14.25 -0.50 6.55
CA SER A 99 -13.59 -1.24 7.63
C SER A 99 -12.11 -0.88 7.77
N THR A 100 -11.42 -0.62 6.65
CA THR A 100 -10.04 -0.11 6.65
C THR A 100 -9.96 1.27 7.29
N LEU A 101 -10.89 2.19 6.97
CA LEU A 101 -10.92 3.52 7.57
C LEU A 101 -11.25 3.46 9.06
N ARG A 102 -12.24 2.65 9.45
CA ARG A 102 -12.66 2.51 10.85
C ARG A 102 -11.51 2.03 11.73
N LYS A 103 -10.81 0.96 11.32
CA LYS A 103 -9.72 0.37 12.11
C LYS A 103 -8.43 1.22 12.11
N GLY A 104 -8.12 1.90 11.01
CA GLY A 104 -6.84 2.60 10.87
C GLY A 104 -6.84 4.07 11.30
N TYR A 105 -7.98 4.75 11.18
CA TYR A 105 -8.01 6.22 11.14
C TYR A 105 -9.09 6.85 12.03
N PHE A 106 -10.21 6.15 12.27
CA PHE A 106 -11.35 6.72 12.99
C PHE A 106 -11.02 7.10 14.43
N ASP A 107 -10.34 6.23 15.18
CA ASP A 107 -9.95 6.51 16.57
C ASP A 107 -9.09 7.78 16.67
N SER A 108 -8.10 7.91 15.78
CA SER A 108 -7.26 9.12 15.74
C SER A 108 -8.04 10.39 15.38
N CYS A 109 -9.02 10.30 14.48
CA CYS A 109 -9.87 11.45 14.12
C CYS A 109 -10.73 11.88 15.33
N TYR A 110 -11.30 10.92 16.05
CA TYR A 110 -12.09 11.16 17.25
C TYR A 110 -11.25 11.79 18.35
N THR A 111 -10.10 11.19 18.69
CA THR A 111 -9.21 11.72 19.73
C THR A 111 -8.75 13.14 19.40
N ASN A 112 -8.36 13.42 18.15
CA ASN A 112 -7.96 14.76 17.73
C ASN A 112 -9.10 15.78 17.87
N THR A 113 -10.32 15.40 17.50
CA THR A 113 -11.50 16.27 17.63
C THR A 113 -11.80 16.58 19.09
N ILE A 114 -11.80 15.56 19.96
CA ILE A 114 -12.02 15.75 21.40
C ILE A 114 -10.91 16.61 22.02
N THR A 115 -9.64 16.42 21.65
CA THR A 115 -8.54 17.26 22.12
C THR A 115 -8.75 18.72 21.71
N LYS A 116 -9.10 19.00 20.46
CA LYS A 116 -9.43 20.36 20.01
C LYS A 116 -10.57 21.00 20.81
N ILE A 117 -11.61 20.22 21.12
CA ILE A 117 -12.72 20.70 21.96
C ILE A 117 -12.22 21.02 23.38
N ARG A 118 -11.43 20.14 23.99
CA ARG A 118 -10.85 20.36 25.33
C ARG A 118 -9.95 21.58 25.37
N ASP A 119 -9.10 21.77 24.36
CA ASP A 119 -8.20 22.92 24.29
C ASP A 119 -8.97 24.23 24.13
N ALA A 120 -10.03 24.25 23.32
CA ALA A 120 -10.91 25.40 23.17
C ALA A 120 -11.62 25.76 24.49
N VAL A 121 -12.06 24.76 25.26
CA VAL A 121 -12.73 24.98 26.56
C VAL A 121 -11.72 25.38 27.65
N ASN A 122 -10.53 24.78 27.69
CA ASN A 122 -9.50 25.10 28.68
C ASN A 122 -8.89 26.50 28.47
N GLY A 123 -8.87 27.01 27.24
CA GLY A 123 -8.46 28.39 26.93
C GLY A 123 -9.49 29.44 27.33
N GLN A 124 -10.75 29.04 27.58
CA GLN A 124 -11.80 29.89 28.11
C GLN A 124 -11.81 29.83 29.63
N LYS A 125 -10.82 30.47 30.28
CA LYS A 125 -10.97 30.83 31.69
C LYS A 125 -12.06 31.89 31.78
N ILE A 126 -13.21 31.49 32.34
CA ILE A 126 -14.31 32.37 32.76
C ILE A 126 -13.83 33.23 33.93
#